data_AF-A0A951ADV3-F1
#
_entry.id   AF-A0A951ADV3-F1
#
_cell.length_a   1.000
_cell.length_b   1.000
_cell.length_c   1.000
_cell.angle_alpha   90.00
_cell.angle_beta   90.00
_cell.angle_gamma   90.00
#
_symmetry.space_group_name_H-M   'P 1'
#
loop_
_entity.id
_entity.type
_entity.pdbx_description
1 polymer ?
#
loop_
_entity_poly.entity_id
_entity_poly.type
_entity_poly.pdbx_seq_one_letter_code
_entity_poly.pdbx_strand_id
1 'polypeptide(L)'
;MWPNTPDILPPYLQDDGRAAFMIRVALAATLSPVYGIYSGYELCENEALPGREEYLDSEKYQFKQRDWEAPGNIKDWITRLNRIRKTNRALRLKDNLRFYPADNNAIIFYGKMTPARDNIILVAVNLDPHNKQHSYVDVPIDQFGSMDGDVYQVHDLLSDARYIWRGRRNYVELDPEIQPVHIFRVRRWIEGDRFA
;
A
#
# COMPACT_ATOMS: atom_id res chain seq x y z
N MET A 1 2.28 7.46 11.66
CA MET A 1 0.91 7.52 11.11
C MET A 1 0.15 6.31 11.62
N TRP A 2 -0.95 6.50 12.32
CA TRP A 2 -1.76 5.42 12.87
C TRP A 2 -3.11 5.43 12.16
N PRO A 3 -3.56 4.32 11.53
CA PRO A 3 -4.85 4.25 10.84
C PRO A 3 -6.02 4.08 11.82
N ASN A 4 -5.77 3.58 13.03
CA ASN A 4 -6.68 3.53 14.16
C ASN A 4 -5.92 3.80 15.48
N THR A 5 -6.67 4.10 16.54
CA THR A 5 -6.19 4.17 17.94
C THR A 5 -7.30 3.68 18.88
N PRO A 6 -7.07 3.47 20.18
CA PRO A 6 -8.15 3.11 21.11
C PRO A 6 -9.34 4.08 21.14
N ASP A 7 -9.11 5.34 20.73
CA ASP A 7 -10.10 6.42 20.71
C ASP A 7 -10.60 6.77 19.31
N ILE A 8 -10.01 6.18 18.26
CA ILE A 8 -10.24 6.58 16.86
C ILE A 8 -10.39 5.33 15.98
N LEU A 9 -11.63 5.03 15.62
CA LEU A 9 -12.09 4.17 14.55
C LEU A 9 -12.78 5.05 13.50
N PRO A 10 -12.07 5.51 12.46
CA PRO A 10 -12.63 6.42 11.46
C PRO A 10 -13.82 5.80 10.71
N PRO A 11 -14.80 6.59 10.23
CA PRO A 11 -15.97 6.07 9.51
C PRO A 11 -15.63 5.16 8.32
N TYR A 12 -14.56 5.48 7.58
CA TYR A 12 -14.05 4.64 6.49
C TYR A 12 -13.69 3.21 6.92
N LEU A 13 -13.37 2.96 8.20
CA LEU A 13 -13.14 1.60 8.69
C LEU A 13 -14.41 0.94 9.23
N GLN A 14 -15.45 1.71 9.53
CA GLN A 14 -16.71 1.21 10.10
C GLN A 14 -17.53 0.50 9.02
N ASP A 15 -17.71 1.15 7.87
CA ASP A 15 -18.71 0.73 6.87
C ASP A 15 -18.12 -0.10 5.71
N ASP A 16 -16.81 0.00 5.49
CA ASP A 16 -16.17 -0.45 4.24
C ASP A 16 -15.39 -1.78 4.36
N GLY A 17 -15.54 -2.48 5.49
CA GLY A 17 -15.07 -3.85 5.70
C GLY A 17 -13.56 -4.06 5.54
N ARG A 18 -13.18 -5.33 5.30
CA ARG A 18 -11.77 -5.79 5.28
C ARG A 18 -10.88 -5.01 4.31
N ALA A 19 -11.39 -4.67 3.12
CA ALA A 19 -10.62 -3.95 2.11
C ALA A 19 -10.17 -2.57 2.62
N ALA A 20 -11.03 -1.86 3.35
CA ALA A 20 -10.70 -0.58 3.94
C ALA A 20 -9.53 -0.66 4.94
N PHE A 21 -9.48 -1.70 5.76
CA PHE A 21 -8.36 -1.95 6.67
C PHE A 21 -7.05 -2.17 5.90
N MET A 22 -7.09 -2.95 4.82
CA MET A 22 -5.91 -3.18 3.95
C MET A 22 -5.44 -1.88 3.30
N ILE A 23 -6.36 -1.09 2.73
CA ILE A 23 -6.08 0.20 2.09
C ILE A 23 -5.42 1.17 3.07
N ARG A 24 -6.04 1.38 4.24
CA ARG A 24 -5.59 2.37 5.23
C ARG A 24 -4.23 2.03 5.82
N VAL A 25 -3.97 0.77 6.13
CA VAL A 25 -2.65 0.38 6.65
C VAL A 25 -1.59 0.40 5.56
N ALA A 26 -1.92 0.07 4.30
CA ALA A 26 -0.99 0.22 3.18
C ALA A 26 -0.54 1.67 3.00
N LEU A 27 -1.49 2.61 3.00
CA LEU A 27 -1.23 4.04 2.92
C LEU A 27 -0.34 4.48 4.10
N ALA A 28 -0.71 4.12 5.33
CA ALA A 28 0.09 4.46 6.51
C ALA A 28 1.53 3.92 6.45
N ALA A 29 1.67 2.67 6.02
CA ALA A 29 2.91 1.92 5.92
C ALA A 29 3.80 2.35 4.74
N THR A 30 3.28 3.01 3.72
CA THR A 30 4.09 3.38 2.53
C THR A 30 4.28 4.88 2.39
N LEU A 31 3.34 5.70 2.87
CA LEU A 31 3.49 7.16 2.90
C LEU A 31 4.49 7.60 3.99
N SER A 32 4.45 6.97 5.17
CA SER A 32 5.28 7.34 6.31
C SER A 32 6.42 6.34 6.60
N PRO A 33 7.63 6.80 6.96
CA PRO A 33 8.68 5.91 7.45
C PRO A 33 8.34 5.29 8.81
N VAL A 34 7.42 5.88 9.58
CA VAL A 34 6.95 5.37 10.87
C VAL A 34 5.42 5.29 10.89
N TYR A 35 4.89 4.11 11.19
CA TYR A 35 3.47 3.84 11.34
C TYR A 35 3.23 2.89 12.52
N GLY A 36 2.00 2.83 13.00
CA GLY A 36 1.57 1.86 14.01
C GLY A 36 0.12 1.47 13.76
N ILE A 37 -0.34 0.44 14.45
CA ILE A 37 -1.73 -0.03 14.46
C ILE A 37 -2.09 -0.37 15.92
N TYR A 38 -3.34 -0.18 16.28
CA TYR A 38 -3.86 -0.60 17.57
C TYR A 38 -4.50 -2.00 17.46
N SER A 39 -4.24 -2.86 18.44
CA SER A 39 -4.62 -4.27 18.46
C SER A 39 -6.10 -4.49 18.19
N GLY A 40 -6.41 -5.41 17.28
CA GLY A 40 -7.77 -5.61 16.75
C GLY A 40 -7.93 -5.09 15.32
N TYR A 41 -7.01 -4.22 14.87
CA TYR A 41 -6.94 -3.80 13.47
C TYR A 41 -6.73 -4.98 12.52
N GLU A 42 -5.90 -5.95 12.92
CA GLU A 42 -5.61 -7.16 12.14
C GLU A 42 -6.85 -8.03 11.94
N LEU A 43 -7.81 -7.93 12.85
CA LEU A 43 -9.10 -8.64 12.82
C LEU A 43 -10.18 -7.83 12.10
N CYS A 44 -9.85 -6.63 11.61
CA CYS A 44 -10.80 -5.72 10.98
C CYS A 44 -11.98 -5.34 11.90
N GLU A 45 -11.73 -5.17 13.20
CA GLU A 45 -12.75 -4.73 14.16
C GLU A 45 -13.30 -3.34 13.78
N ASN A 46 -14.58 -3.28 13.41
CA ASN A 46 -15.21 -2.09 12.82
C ASN A 46 -16.50 -1.63 13.52
N GLU A 47 -16.89 -2.26 14.63
CA GLU A 47 -18.09 -1.86 15.37
C GLU A 47 -17.83 -0.59 16.19
N ALA A 48 -18.46 0.50 15.79
CA ALA A 48 -18.41 1.79 16.47
C ALA A 48 -19.70 2.09 17.24
N LEU A 49 -19.59 2.99 18.22
CA LEU A 49 -20.76 3.69 18.75
C LEU A 49 -21.43 4.49 17.61
N PRO A 50 -22.77 4.44 17.47
CA PRO A 50 -23.46 5.11 16.36
C PRO A 50 -23.10 6.60 16.24
N GLY A 51 -22.60 7.00 15.07
CA GLY A 51 -22.21 8.39 14.77
C GLY A 51 -20.95 8.88 15.50
N ARG A 52 -20.14 7.98 16.06
CA ARG A 52 -18.89 8.27 16.78
C ARG A 52 -17.72 7.52 16.13
N GLU A 53 -16.51 7.93 16.50
CA GLU A 53 -15.28 7.19 16.14
C GLU A 53 -14.79 6.28 17.27
N GLU A 54 -15.58 6.10 18.33
CA GLU A 54 -15.22 5.20 19.43
C GLU A 54 -15.71 3.79 19.15
N TYR A 55 -14.88 2.79 19.48
CA TYR A 55 -15.26 1.37 19.44
C TYR A 55 -16.44 1.10 20.40
N LEU A 56 -17.44 0.33 19.95
CA LEU A 56 -18.66 -0.01 20.70
C LEU A 56 -18.33 -0.67 22.05
N ASP A 57 -17.58 -1.76 21.98
CA ASP A 57 -17.10 -2.54 23.13
C ASP A 57 -15.61 -2.27 23.37
N SER A 58 -15.29 -1.03 23.77
CA SER A 58 -13.92 -0.54 23.88
C SER A 58 -13.11 -1.23 24.99
N GLU A 59 -11.92 -1.74 24.63
CA GLU A 59 -10.95 -2.33 25.55
C GLU A 59 -10.44 -1.33 26.62
N LYS A 60 -10.66 -0.03 26.41
CA LYS A 60 -10.40 1.01 27.43
C LYS A 60 -11.16 0.77 28.74
N TYR A 61 -12.33 0.12 28.66
CA TYR A 61 -13.27 -0.03 29.79
C TYR A 61 -13.56 -1.49 30.13
N GLN A 62 -13.07 -2.46 29.35
CA GLN A 62 -13.27 -3.88 29.60
C GLN A 62 -12.13 -4.73 29.02
N PHE A 63 -11.94 -5.93 29.55
CA PHE A 63 -11.01 -6.88 28.96
C PHE A 63 -11.53 -7.36 27.60
N LYS A 64 -10.67 -7.33 26.58
CA LYS A 64 -11.04 -7.79 25.23
C LYS A 64 -10.15 -8.94 24.78
N GLN A 65 -10.63 -10.17 25.02
CA GLN A 65 -10.01 -11.37 24.48
C GLN A 65 -10.30 -11.47 22.97
N ARG A 66 -9.29 -11.85 22.19
CA ARG A 66 -9.38 -11.92 20.72
C ARG A 66 -8.94 -13.29 20.24
N ASP A 67 -9.64 -13.82 19.24
CA ASP A 67 -9.17 -14.95 18.45
C ASP A 67 -8.31 -14.45 17.30
N TRP A 68 -6.99 -14.57 17.45
CA TRP A 68 -6.02 -14.11 16.45
C TRP A 68 -6.00 -14.96 15.17
N GLU A 69 -6.66 -16.12 15.19
CA GLU A 69 -6.82 -17.01 14.04
C GLU A 69 -8.19 -16.86 13.36
N ALA A 70 -9.02 -15.92 13.80
CA ALA A 70 -10.35 -15.69 13.23
C ALA A 70 -10.29 -15.54 11.69
N PRO A 71 -11.19 -16.20 10.92
CA PRO A 71 -11.20 -16.11 9.47
C PRO A 71 -11.30 -14.67 8.97
N GLY A 72 -10.61 -14.36 7.88
CA GLY A 72 -10.63 -13.02 7.28
C GLY A 72 -9.64 -12.02 7.86
N ASN A 73 -8.91 -12.38 8.93
CA ASN A 73 -7.84 -11.54 9.47
C ASN A 73 -6.76 -11.20 8.41
N ILE A 74 -6.05 -10.09 8.64
CA ILE A 74 -5.04 -9.55 7.71
C ILE A 74 -3.62 -9.55 8.30
N LYS A 75 -3.36 -10.34 9.36
CA LYS A 75 -2.05 -10.33 10.06
C LYS A 75 -0.89 -10.76 9.17
N ASP A 76 -1.09 -11.75 8.29
CA ASP A 76 -0.06 -12.24 7.37
C ASP A 76 0.20 -11.24 6.25
N TRP A 77 -0.86 -10.57 5.79
CA TRP A 77 -0.77 -9.50 4.82
C TRP A 77 0.00 -8.28 5.40
N ILE A 78 -0.28 -7.89 6.65
CA ILE A 78 0.48 -6.85 7.38
C ILE A 78 1.93 -7.30 7.61
N THR A 79 2.16 -8.58 7.91
CA THR A 79 3.52 -9.16 8.05
C THR A 79 4.30 -9.03 6.74
N ARG A 80 3.67 -9.31 5.60
CA ARG A 80 4.27 -9.11 4.28
C ARG A 80 4.57 -7.64 4.02
N LEU A 81 3.65 -6.73 4.32
CA LEU A 81 3.83 -5.28 4.21
C LEU A 81 5.02 -4.78 5.06
N ASN A 82 5.17 -5.30 6.28
CA ASN A 82 6.31 -4.97 7.15
C ASN A 82 7.63 -5.52 6.61
N ARG A 83 7.62 -6.73 6.02
CA ARG A 83 8.79 -7.27 5.33
C ARG A 83 9.20 -6.39 4.16
N ILE A 84 8.25 -5.92 3.36
CA ILE A 84 8.48 -4.98 2.25
C ILE A 84 9.16 -3.71 2.75
N ARG A 85 8.66 -3.09 3.82
CA ARG A 85 9.27 -1.90 4.42
C ARG A 85 10.69 -2.14 4.91
N LYS A 86 10.94 -3.29 5.54
CA LYS A 86 12.27 -3.66 6.08
C LYS A 86 13.30 -3.83 4.96
N THR A 87 12.91 -4.41 3.83
CA THR A 87 13.81 -4.74 2.72
C THR A 87 13.96 -3.62 1.69
N ASN A 88 13.15 -2.55 1.74
CA ASN A 88 13.18 -1.44 0.78
C ASN A 88 13.49 -0.11 1.46
N ARG A 89 14.72 0.39 1.27
CA ARG A 89 15.22 1.63 1.90
C ARG A 89 14.41 2.87 1.53
N ALA A 90 13.82 2.93 0.34
CA ALA A 90 13.01 4.06 -0.09
C ALA A 90 11.80 4.31 0.82
N LEU A 91 11.22 3.27 1.44
CA LEU A 91 10.08 3.40 2.35
C LEU A 91 10.47 3.90 3.75
N ARG A 92 11.77 3.93 4.07
CA ARG A 92 12.31 4.39 5.36
C ARG A 92 12.71 5.87 5.37
N LEU A 93 12.59 6.56 4.24
CA LEU A 93 12.84 7.99 4.10
C LEU A 93 11.52 8.78 4.18
N LYS A 94 11.59 10.08 4.50
CA LYS A 94 10.42 10.96 4.70
C LYS A 94 10.18 11.91 3.52
N ASP A 95 11.26 12.52 3.04
CA ASP A 95 11.33 13.64 2.09
C ASP A 95 11.33 13.23 0.61
N ASN A 96 11.33 11.92 0.34
CA ASN A 96 11.41 11.32 -0.99
C ASN A 96 10.06 10.91 -1.61
N LEU A 97 8.93 11.25 -0.97
CA LEU A 97 7.59 10.97 -1.48
C LEU A 97 7.21 11.94 -2.60
N ARG A 98 6.69 11.42 -3.71
CA ARG A 98 6.10 12.19 -4.82
C ARG A 98 4.84 11.50 -5.32
N PHE A 99 3.79 12.26 -5.60
CA PHE A 99 2.57 11.78 -6.23
C PHE A 99 2.67 11.96 -7.74
N TYR A 100 2.06 11.04 -8.47
CA TYR A 100 2.06 11.04 -9.92
C TYR A 100 0.62 10.87 -10.45
N PRO A 101 0.32 11.40 -11.64
CA PRO A 101 -1.02 11.29 -12.21
C PRO A 101 -1.50 9.85 -12.39
N ALA A 102 -2.79 9.64 -12.13
CA ALA A 102 -3.58 8.49 -12.54
C ALA A 102 -4.85 9.02 -13.20
N ASP A 103 -5.33 8.36 -14.26
CA ASP A 103 -6.54 8.79 -14.99
C ASP A 103 -7.84 8.58 -14.21
N ASN A 104 -7.81 7.75 -13.17
CA ASN A 104 -8.96 7.40 -12.36
C ASN A 104 -8.79 7.99 -10.96
N ASN A 105 -9.73 8.83 -10.53
CA ASN A 105 -9.69 9.49 -9.22
C ASN A 105 -9.83 8.52 -8.04
N ALA A 106 -10.34 7.30 -8.27
CA ALA A 106 -10.34 6.25 -7.27
C ALA A 106 -8.96 5.59 -7.08
N ILE A 107 -8.00 5.83 -7.98
CA ILE A 107 -6.63 5.32 -7.87
C ILE A 107 -5.70 6.45 -7.48
N ILE A 108 -5.04 6.30 -6.33
CA ILE A 108 -3.90 7.16 -5.98
C ILE A 108 -2.59 6.46 -6.36
N PHE A 109 -1.70 7.21 -7.03
CA PHE A 109 -0.40 6.70 -7.48
C PHE A 109 0.73 7.59 -6.99
N TYR A 110 1.74 6.99 -6.36
CA TYR A 110 2.89 7.70 -5.81
C TYR A 110 4.14 6.84 -5.81
N GLY A 111 5.29 7.48 -5.65
CA GLY A 111 6.57 6.80 -5.56
C GLY A 111 7.46 7.34 -4.46
N LYS A 112 8.37 6.48 -4.03
CA LYS A 112 9.46 6.78 -3.11
C LYS A 112 10.73 6.18 -3.68
N MET A 113 11.79 6.97 -3.73
CA MET A 113 13.07 6.57 -4.31
C MET A 113 14.21 6.93 -3.37
N THR A 114 15.25 6.10 -3.29
CA THR A 114 16.51 6.50 -2.65
C THR A 114 17.21 7.59 -3.46
N PRO A 115 18.06 8.44 -2.83
CA PRO A 115 18.86 9.42 -3.56
C PRO A 115 19.72 8.78 -4.68
N ALA A 116 20.30 7.62 -4.40
CA ALA A 116 21.12 6.86 -5.35
C ALA A 116 20.32 6.11 -6.44
N ARG A 117 18.97 6.14 -6.40
CA ARG A 117 18.08 5.42 -7.34
C ARG A 117 18.28 3.90 -7.41
N ASP A 118 18.91 3.32 -6.38
CA ASP A 118 19.10 1.87 -6.23
C ASP A 118 17.89 1.14 -5.64
N ASN A 119 16.95 1.88 -5.05
CA ASN A 119 15.68 1.37 -4.58
C ASN A 119 14.56 2.36 -4.96
N ILE A 120 13.73 1.95 -5.91
CA ILE A 120 12.62 2.73 -6.47
C ILE A 120 11.35 1.92 -6.21
N ILE A 121 10.43 2.52 -5.44
CA ILE A 121 9.13 1.95 -5.12
C ILE A 121 8.05 2.84 -5.73
N LEU A 122 7.12 2.23 -6.45
CA LEU A 122 5.89 2.85 -6.91
C LEU A 122 4.72 2.13 -6.22
N VAL A 123 3.70 2.87 -5.83
CA VAL A 123 2.54 2.34 -5.12
C VAL A 123 1.28 2.84 -5.81
N ALA A 124 0.41 1.92 -6.19
CA ALA A 124 -0.94 2.21 -6.65
C ALA A 124 -1.92 1.68 -5.60
N VAL A 125 -2.88 2.50 -5.18
CA VAL A 125 -3.90 2.11 -4.19
C VAL A 125 -5.27 2.43 -4.75
N ASN A 126 -6.16 1.44 -4.71
CA ASN A 126 -7.59 1.65 -4.91
C ASN A 126 -8.20 2.23 -3.64
N LEU A 127 -8.80 3.41 -3.74
CA LEU A 127 -9.49 4.12 -2.67
C LEU A 127 -10.98 3.73 -2.56
N ASP A 128 -11.49 2.99 -3.55
CA ASP A 128 -12.82 2.38 -3.51
C ASP A 128 -12.69 0.98 -2.89
N PRO A 129 -13.22 0.75 -1.68
CA PRO A 129 -13.13 -0.54 -1.01
C PRO A 129 -14.13 -1.58 -1.53
N HIS A 130 -15.04 -1.20 -2.43
CA HIS A 130 -16.15 -2.03 -2.89
C HIS A 130 -15.99 -2.48 -4.33
N ASN A 131 -15.43 -1.64 -5.19
CA ASN A 131 -15.37 -1.93 -6.63
C ASN A 131 -13.94 -2.07 -7.13
N LYS A 132 -13.78 -2.99 -8.08
CA LYS A 132 -12.59 -3.06 -8.92
C LYS A 132 -12.41 -1.74 -9.67
N GLN A 133 -11.20 -1.19 -9.59
CA GLN A 133 -10.82 0.04 -10.28
C GLN A 133 -9.59 -0.21 -11.16
N HIS A 134 -9.52 0.49 -12.29
CA HIS A 134 -8.37 0.47 -13.17
C HIS A 134 -7.95 1.89 -13.55
N SER A 135 -6.71 2.04 -13.99
CA SER A 135 -6.18 3.32 -14.43
C SER A 135 -4.97 3.15 -15.34
N TYR A 136 -4.73 4.13 -16.22
CA TYR A 136 -3.39 4.38 -16.71
C TYR A 136 -2.67 5.34 -15.75
N VAL A 137 -1.50 4.92 -15.29
CA VAL A 137 -0.64 5.72 -14.41
C VAL A 137 0.51 6.34 -15.18
N ASP A 138 0.91 7.56 -14.78
CA ASP A 138 2.07 8.26 -15.35
C ASP A 138 3.32 8.00 -14.51
N VAL A 139 4.21 7.17 -15.04
CA VAL A 139 5.44 6.73 -14.41
C VAL A 139 6.57 7.73 -14.70
N PRO A 140 7.26 8.22 -13.67
CA PRO A 140 8.33 9.22 -13.78
C PRO A 140 9.65 8.59 -14.24
N ILE A 141 9.68 7.97 -15.42
CA ILE A 141 10.87 7.25 -15.92
C ILE A 141 12.11 8.17 -15.99
N ASP A 142 11.92 9.47 -16.19
CA ASP A 142 12.97 10.49 -16.18
C ASP A 142 13.66 10.62 -14.81
N GLN A 143 12.99 10.19 -13.73
CA GLN A 143 13.49 10.26 -12.36
C GLN A 143 14.22 8.98 -11.93
N PHE A 144 14.21 7.93 -12.76
CA PHE A 144 14.79 6.62 -12.42
C PHE A 144 16.33 6.59 -12.49
N GLY A 145 16.96 7.65 -13.00
CA GLY A 145 18.40 7.68 -13.28
C GLY A 145 18.74 6.99 -14.60
N SER A 146 19.99 6.59 -14.78
CA SER A 146 20.42 5.97 -16.05
C SER A 146 19.63 4.70 -16.36
N MET A 147 19.14 4.62 -17.61
CA MET A 147 18.41 3.50 -18.18
C MET A 147 18.77 3.36 -19.66
N ASP A 148 18.87 2.13 -20.12
CA ASP A 148 18.98 1.82 -21.55
C ASP A 148 17.57 1.73 -22.17
N GLY A 149 17.19 2.74 -22.94
CA GLY A 149 15.85 2.85 -23.52
C GLY A 149 14.75 3.13 -22.49
N ASP A 150 13.52 2.75 -22.86
CA ASP A 150 12.30 3.06 -22.10
C ASP A 150 11.62 1.84 -21.48
N VAL A 151 12.27 0.67 -21.52
CA VAL A 151 11.75 -0.60 -21.01
C VAL A 151 12.34 -0.90 -19.64
N TYR A 152 11.50 -1.37 -18.71
CA TYR A 152 11.90 -1.74 -17.36
C TYR A 152 10.96 -2.79 -16.79
N GLN A 153 11.42 -3.51 -15.77
CA GLN A 153 10.61 -4.47 -15.05
C GLN A 153 10.06 -3.85 -13.76
N VAL A 154 8.82 -4.17 -13.44
CA VAL A 154 8.25 -3.94 -12.11
C VAL A 154 7.93 -5.29 -11.45
N HIS A 155 8.33 -5.44 -10.18
CA HIS A 155 7.97 -6.59 -9.34
C HIS A 155 6.98 -6.11 -8.30
N ASP A 156 5.74 -6.56 -8.37
CA ASP A 156 4.76 -6.31 -7.31
C ASP A 156 5.12 -7.16 -6.10
N LEU A 157 5.49 -6.48 -5.01
CA LEU A 157 5.98 -7.12 -3.81
C LEU A 157 4.86 -7.75 -2.97
N LEU A 158 3.60 -7.43 -3.23
CA LEU A 158 2.44 -8.02 -2.53
C LEU A 158 1.95 -9.32 -3.18
N SER A 159 1.99 -9.44 -4.51
CA SER A 159 1.59 -10.66 -5.22
C SER A 159 2.76 -11.53 -5.72
N ASP A 160 3.98 -10.99 -5.71
CA ASP A 160 5.16 -11.52 -6.43
C ASP A 160 5.08 -11.54 -7.96
N ALA A 161 4.01 -10.99 -8.54
CA ALA A 161 3.90 -10.84 -10.00
C ALA A 161 4.99 -9.90 -10.55
N ARG A 162 5.39 -10.15 -11.80
CA ARG A 162 6.37 -9.32 -12.52
C ARG A 162 5.81 -8.90 -13.86
N TYR A 163 5.99 -7.64 -14.20
CA TYR A 163 5.53 -7.05 -15.45
C TYR A 163 6.68 -6.33 -16.13
N ILE A 164 6.66 -6.32 -17.46
CA ILE A 164 7.52 -5.46 -18.27
C ILE A 164 6.71 -4.24 -18.66
N TRP A 165 7.17 -3.08 -18.23
CA TRP A 165 6.57 -1.79 -18.54
C TRP A 165 7.43 -1.06 -19.55
N ARG A 166 6.79 -0.18 -20.33
CA ARG A 166 7.45 0.61 -21.37
C ARG A 166 6.97 2.04 -21.29
N GLY A 167 7.93 2.96 -21.32
CA GLY A 167 7.66 4.37 -21.27
C GLY A 167 6.91 4.78 -20.00
N ARG A 168 6.21 5.92 -20.10
CA ARG A 168 5.57 6.58 -18.96
C ARG A 168 4.20 6.01 -18.63
N ARG A 169 3.41 5.60 -19.62
CA ARG A 169 1.98 5.30 -19.43
C ARG A 169 1.76 3.81 -19.32
N ASN A 170 1.34 3.32 -18.16
CA ASN A 170 1.15 1.89 -17.90
C ASN A 170 -0.20 1.62 -17.23
N TYR A 171 -0.81 0.50 -17.59
CA TYR A 171 -2.11 0.07 -17.04
C TYR A 171 -1.94 -0.61 -15.68
N VAL A 172 -2.84 -0.30 -14.75
CA VAL A 172 -3.02 -1.01 -13.47
C VAL A 172 -4.49 -1.30 -13.25
N GLU A 173 -4.77 -2.44 -12.62
CA GLU A 173 -6.11 -2.84 -12.16
C GLU A 173 -5.96 -3.40 -10.75
N LEU A 174 -6.86 -2.98 -9.85
CA LEU A 174 -6.85 -3.33 -8.44
C LEU A 174 -8.27 -3.73 -8.03
N ASP A 175 -8.37 -4.89 -7.39
CA ASP A 175 -9.63 -5.50 -6.98
C ASP A 175 -9.65 -5.57 -5.45
N PRO A 176 -10.56 -4.85 -4.75
CA PRO A 176 -10.62 -4.85 -3.30
C PRO A 176 -10.82 -6.23 -2.65
N GLU A 177 -11.46 -7.16 -3.35
CA GLU A 177 -11.68 -8.52 -2.84
C GLU A 177 -10.38 -9.35 -2.86
N ILE A 178 -9.47 -9.04 -3.79
CA ILE A 178 -8.23 -9.80 -4.01
C ILE A 178 -7.01 -9.06 -3.47
N GLN A 179 -6.77 -7.85 -3.99
CA GLN A 179 -5.64 -7.00 -3.67
C GLN A 179 -5.94 -5.52 -4.05
N PRO A 180 -6.27 -4.65 -3.08
CA PRO A 180 -6.54 -3.24 -3.34
C PRO A 180 -5.28 -2.38 -3.56
N VAL A 181 -4.08 -2.97 -3.47
CA VAL A 181 -2.80 -2.25 -3.48
C VAL A 181 -1.75 -2.99 -4.29
N HIS A 182 -1.05 -2.27 -5.17
CA HIS A 182 0.20 -2.75 -5.76
C HIS A 182 1.38 -2.01 -5.16
N ILE A 183 2.44 -2.74 -4.79
CA ILE A 183 3.71 -2.13 -4.34
C ILE A 183 4.81 -2.62 -5.28
N PHE A 184 5.09 -1.83 -6.31
CA PHE A 184 6.05 -2.17 -7.34
C PHE A 184 7.47 -1.76 -6.94
N ARG A 185 8.40 -2.72 -6.98
CA ARG A 185 9.83 -2.42 -7.06
C ARG A 185 10.27 -2.35 -8.51
N VAL A 186 10.81 -1.21 -8.92
CA VAL A 186 11.36 -1.03 -10.28
C VAL A 186 12.73 -1.68 -10.38
N ARG A 187 12.95 -2.42 -11.47
CA ARG A 187 14.24 -2.92 -11.93
C ARG A 187 14.51 -2.33 -13.31
N ARG A 188 15.54 -1.49 -13.36
CA ARG A 188 16.05 -0.86 -14.58
C ARG A 188 16.94 -1.85 -15.32
N TRP A 189 17.04 -1.70 -16.63
CA TRP A 189 18.06 -2.38 -17.42
C TRP A 189 19.16 -1.37 -17.72
N ILE A 190 20.39 -1.76 -17.47
CA ILE A 190 21.58 -0.97 -17.79
C ILE A 190 22.32 -1.72 -18.89
N GLU A 191 22.97 -0.98 -19.80
CA GLU A 191 23.81 -1.54 -20.84
C GLU A 191 24.87 -2.47 -20.20
N GLY A 192 24.79 -3.78 -20.50
CA GLY A 192 25.55 -4.85 -19.83
C GLY A 192 24.71 -6.01 -19.28
N ASP A 193 23.43 -5.77 -18.92
CA ASP A 193 22.54 -6.82 -18.39
C ASP A 193 21.97 -7.75 -19.47
N ARG A 194 22.11 -7.39 -20.77
CA ARG A 194 21.53 -8.16 -21.90
C ARG A 194 22.31 -9.45 -22.24
N PHE A 195 23.39 -9.75 -21.53
CA PHE A 195 24.26 -10.91 -21.78
C PHE A 195 24.50 -11.79 -20.54
N ALA A 196 23.68 -11.67 -19.50
CA ALA A 196 23.75 -12.50 -18.29
C ALA A 196 22.48 -13.35 -18.09
#